data_AF-A0A523SQW2-F1
#
_entry.id   AF-A0A523SQW2-F1
#
_cell.length_a   1.000
_cell.length_b   1.000
_cell.length_c   1.000
_cell.angle_alpha   90.00
_cell.angle_beta   90.00
_cell.angle_gamma   90.00
#
_symmetry.space_group_name_H-M   'P 1'
#
loop_
_entity.id
_entity.type
_entity.pdbx_description
1 polymer ?
#
loop_
_entity_poly.entity_id
_entity_poly.type
_entity_poly.pdbx_seq_one_letter_code
_entity_poly.pdbx_strand_id
1 'polypeptide(L)'
;MGKIQVRVKTGFGEVVVEGESVEEVLGLLGSMSSEFMGEVSGLVSAKMVSPLKTRLEGIIELTTEGPIVTTRQKLTHYEAIGLTLYASEGKSNTATQIARLMASGGIKSMVPARLNEMTKRGLVFKPDPGRPEFRLTTQGERWIEDEVLVKLQGARG
;
A
#
# COMPACT_ATOMS: atom_id res chain seq x y z
N MET A 1 -26.31 0.36 36.44
CA MET A 1 -25.89 -1.01 36.08
C MET A 1 -24.61 -0.91 35.26
N GLY A 2 -23.62 -1.77 35.51
CA GLY A 2 -22.33 -1.71 34.81
C GLY A 2 -22.43 -2.34 33.43
N LYS A 3 -21.79 -1.73 32.42
CA LYS A 3 -21.66 -2.32 31.08
C LYS A 3 -20.34 -3.07 30.98
N ILE A 4 -20.37 -4.24 30.35
CA ILE A 4 -19.19 -5.05 30.06
C ILE A 4 -18.86 -4.89 28.59
N GLN A 5 -17.61 -4.57 28.28
CA GLN A 5 -17.13 -4.38 26.91
C GLN A 5 -15.95 -5.31 26.64
N VAL A 6 -16.02 -6.06 25.55
CA VAL A 6 -14.93 -6.88 25.02
C VAL A 6 -14.50 -6.32 23.67
N ARG A 7 -13.19 -6.12 23.50
CA ARG A 7 -12.60 -5.63 22.24
C ARG A 7 -11.67 -6.67 21.66
N VAL A 8 -11.93 -7.05 20.42
CA VAL A 8 -11.17 -8.05 19.68
C VAL A 8 -10.52 -7.37 18.49
N LYS A 9 -9.18 -7.37 18.45
CA LYS A 9 -8.42 -6.89 17.29
C LYS A 9 -8.40 -7.96 16.22
N THR A 10 -8.76 -7.61 15.00
CA THR A 10 -8.77 -8.50 13.82
C THR A 10 -7.85 -7.95 12.73
N GLY A 11 -7.58 -8.74 11.71
CA GLY A 11 -6.80 -8.29 10.54
C GLY A 11 -7.49 -7.19 9.71
N PHE A 12 -8.80 -6.98 9.91
CA PHE A 12 -9.60 -6.00 9.19
C PHE A 12 -10.07 -4.81 10.06
N GLY A 13 -9.76 -4.81 11.37
CA GLY A 13 -10.18 -3.73 12.27
C GLY A 13 -10.32 -4.17 13.73
N GLU A 14 -11.24 -3.54 14.45
CA GLU A 14 -11.59 -3.89 15.83
C GLU A 14 -13.08 -4.26 15.89
N VAL A 15 -13.40 -5.39 16.52
CA VAL A 15 -14.76 -5.82 16.84
C VAL A 15 -14.99 -5.53 18.32
N VAL A 16 -16.04 -4.76 18.62
CA VAL A 16 -16.42 -4.39 19.99
C VAL A 16 -17.76 -5.04 20.31
N VAL A 17 -17.80 -5.82 21.38
CA VAL A 17 -19.00 -6.48 21.90
C VAL A 17 -19.32 -5.89 23.27
N GLU A 18 -20.55 -5.42 23.44
CA GLU A 18 -21.04 -4.82 24.69
C GLU A 18 -22.28 -5.57 25.20
N GLY A 19 -22.36 -5.73 26.51
CA GLY A 19 -23.52 -6.34 27.18
C GLY A 19 -23.66 -5.85 28.63
N GLU A 20 -24.82 -6.13 29.22
CA GLU A 20 -25.15 -5.78 30.60
C GLU A 20 -24.72 -6.87 31.59
N SER A 21 -24.42 -8.08 31.11
CA SER A 21 -23.84 -9.18 31.90
C SER A 21 -22.77 -9.98 31.14
N VAL A 22 -22.03 -10.82 31.86
CA VAL A 22 -20.98 -11.67 31.27
C VAL A 22 -21.60 -12.73 30.36
N GLU A 23 -22.73 -13.30 30.76
CA GLU A 23 -23.47 -14.32 30.03
C GLU A 23 -23.96 -13.80 28.68
N GLU A 24 -24.43 -12.54 28.63
CA GLU A 24 -24.83 -11.88 27.40
C GLU A 24 -23.65 -11.71 26.43
N VAL A 25 -22.53 -11.19 26.92
CA VAL A 25 -21.32 -11.01 26.11
C VAL A 25 -20.80 -12.36 25.57
N LEU A 26 -20.79 -13.40 26.41
CA LEU A 26 -20.40 -14.75 26.00
C LEU A 26 -21.37 -15.36 24.99
N GLY A 27 -22.67 -15.14 25.15
CA GLY A 27 -23.69 -15.57 24.19
C GLY A 27 -23.52 -14.91 22.83
N LEU A 28 -23.27 -13.59 22.81
CA LEU A 28 -22.98 -12.84 21.59
C LEU A 28 -21.71 -13.36 20.90
N LEU A 29 -20.62 -13.53 21.63
CA LEU A 29 -19.37 -14.06 21.10
C LEU A 29 -19.51 -15.52 20.61
N GLY A 30 -20.25 -16.36 21.34
CA GLY A 30 -20.49 -17.76 20.95
C GLY A 30 -21.39 -17.91 19.72
N SER A 31 -22.24 -16.92 19.45
CA SER A 31 -23.08 -16.88 18.24
C SER A 31 -22.34 -16.42 16.98
N MET A 32 -21.16 -15.80 17.13
CA MET A 32 -20.34 -15.39 16.00
C MET A 32 -19.67 -16.61 15.36
N SER A 33 -20.22 -17.06 14.23
CA SER A 33 -19.63 -18.16 13.47
C SER A 33 -18.36 -17.72 12.73
N SER A 34 -17.47 -18.68 12.46
CA SER A 34 -16.31 -18.47 11.59
C SER A 34 -16.70 -18.00 10.18
N GLU A 35 -17.86 -18.43 9.68
CA GLU A 35 -18.41 -18.05 8.38
C GLU A 35 -18.80 -16.57 8.36
N PHE A 36 -19.54 -16.10 9.36
CA PHE A 36 -19.89 -14.68 9.50
C PHE A 36 -18.63 -13.80 9.58
N MET A 37 -17.64 -14.21 10.38
CA MET A 37 -16.36 -13.49 10.47
C MET A 37 -15.62 -13.45 9.13
N GLY A 38 -15.70 -14.53 8.35
CA GLY A 38 -15.17 -14.61 6.99
C GLY A 38 -15.87 -13.66 6.03
N GLU A 39 -17.21 -13.60 6.06
CA GLU A 39 -17.99 -12.68 5.24
C GLU A 39 -17.74 -11.22 5.59
N VAL A 40 -17.70 -10.88 6.88
CA VAL A 40 -17.35 -9.52 7.33
C VAL A 40 -15.95 -9.15 6.86
N SER A 41 -14.97 -10.03 7.01
CA SER A 41 -13.61 -9.81 6.50
C SER A 41 -13.59 -9.61 4.97
N GLY A 42 -14.35 -10.41 4.23
CA GLY A 42 -14.46 -10.32 2.77
C GLY A 42 -15.14 -9.02 2.32
N LEU A 43 -16.25 -8.63 2.95
CA LEU A 43 -16.97 -7.40 2.66
C LEU A 43 -16.17 -6.16 3.03
N VAL A 44 -15.51 -6.17 4.19
CA VAL A 44 -14.60 -5.09 4.60
C VAL A 44 -13.42 -5.04 3.63
N SER A 45 -12.83 -6.16 3.23
CA SER A 45 -11.74 -6.19 2.25
C SER A 45 -12.18 -5.69 0.87
N ALA A 46 -13.38 -6.04 0.41
CA ALA A 46 -13.95 -5.61 -0.86
C ALA A 46 -14.34 -4.12 -0.87
N LYS A 47 -14.88 -3.61 0.25
CA LYS A 47 -15.23 -2.19 0.41
C LYS A 47 -14.03 -1.32 0.79
N MET A 48 -13.00 -1.91 1.39
CA MET A 48 -11.71 -1.29 1.72
C MET A 48 -10.59 -1.72 0.78
N VAL A 49 -10.92 -2.17 -0.44
CA VAL A 49 -9.94 -2.08 -1.53
C VAL A 49 -9.70 -0.59 -1.69
N SER A 50 -8.61 -0.11 -1.08
CA SER A 50 -8.19 1.26 -1.24
C SER A 50 -8.23 1.57 -2.74
N PRO A 51 -8.73 2.74 -3.19
CA PRO A 51 -8.65 3.15 -4.58
C PRO A 51 -7.24 2.94 -5.16
N LEU A 52 -6.22 3.04 -4.30
CA LEU A 52 -4.83 2.70 -4.57
C LEU A 52 -4.63 1.24 -5.03
N LYS A 53 -5.18 0.24 -4.31
CA LYS A 53 -5.07 -1.18 -4.65
C LYS A 53 -5.71 -1.49 -6.00
N THR A 54 -6.91 -0.97 -6.27
CA THR A 54 -7.57 -1.13 -7.58
C THR A 54 -6.78 -0.45 -8.70
N ARG A 55 -6.23 0.74 -8.46
CA ARG A 55 -5.45 1.47 -9.47
C ARG A 55 -4.09 0.80 -9.80
N LEU A 56 -3.53 0.07 -8.85
CA LEU A 56 -2.24 -0.63 -9.00
C LEU A 56 -2.38 -2.07 -9.51
N GLU A 57 -3.60 -2.62 -9.55
CA GLU A 57 -3.87 -3.98 -10.01
C GLU A 57 -3.33 -4.20 -11.43
N GLY A 58 -2.53 -5.26 -11.62
CA GLY A 58 -1.83 -5.56 -12.88
C GLY A 58 -0.71 -4.59 -13.27
N ILE A 59 -0.37 -3.63 -12.39
CA ILE A 59 0.79 -2.72 -12.53
C ILE A 59 1.86 -3.13 -11.52
N ILE A 60 1.43 -3.36 -10.28
CA ILE A 60 2.27 -3.77 -9.15
C ILE A 60 1.77 -5.10 -8.61
N GLU A 61 2.72 -5.98 -8.30
CA GLU A 61 2.51 -7.18 -7.49
C GLU A 61 3.14 -6.96 -6.11
N LEU A 62 2.37 -7.16 -5.04
CA LEU A 62 2.88 -7.06 -3.68
C LEU A 62 3.48 -8.41 -3.27
N THR A 63 4.78 -8.42 -2.96
CA THR A 63 5.49 -9.63 -2.53
C THR A 63 6.05 -9.48 -1.12
N THR A 64 6.58 -10.57 -0.56
CA THR A 64 7.29 -10.55 0.74
C THR A 64 8.55 -9.69 0.72
N GLU A 65 9.13 -9.44 -0.45
CA GLU A 65 10.29 -8.56 -0.62
C GLU A 65 9.91 -7.08 -0.79
N GLY A 66 8.64 -6.80 -1.10
CA GLY A 66 8.13 -5.47 -1.44
C GLY A 66 7.36 -5.44 -2.76
N PRO A 67 6.92 -4.25 -3.20
CA PRO A 67 6.17 -4.08 -4.45
C PRO A 67 7.06 -4.26 -5.68
N ILE A 68 6.69 -5.18 -6.56
CA ILE A 68 7.36 -5.43 -7.84
C ILE A 68 6.51 -4.86 -8.96
N VAL A 69 7.13 -4.11 -9.87
CA VAL A 69 6.46 -3.59 -11.07
C VAL A 69 6.35 -4.71 -12.11
N THR A 70 5.13 -5.06 -12.52
CA THR A 70 4.84 -6.19 -13.42
C THR A 70 4.17 -5.81 -14.73
N THR A 71 3.82 -4.53 -14.92
CA THR A 71 3.21 -4.07 -16.17
C THR A 71 4.11 -4.31 -17.38
N ARG A 72 3.51 -4.71 -18.51
CA ARG A 72 4.21 -4.87 -19.81
C ARG A 72 4.38 -3.55 -20.56
N GLN A 73 3.81 -2.46 -20.05
CA GLN A 73 3.89 -1.16 -20.70
C GLN A 73 5.26 -0.51 -20.50
N LYS A 74 5.65 0.36 -21.44
CA LYS A 74 6.93 1.05 -21.37
C LYS A 74 6.91 2.11 -20.27
N LEU A 75 7.74 1.89 -19.25
CA LEU A 75 8.01 2.83 -18.18
C LEU A 75 9.37 3.49 -18.36
N THR A 76 9.44 4.78 -18.09
CA THR A 76 10.70 5.47 -17.83
C THR A 76 11.25 5.04 -16.47
N HIS A 77 12.55 5.21 -16.25
CA HIS A 77 13.16 4.91 -14.95
C HIS A 77 12.54 5.74 -13.81
N TYR A 78 12.11 6.98 -14.08
CA TYR A 78 11.47 7.82 -13.07
C TYR A 78 10.09 7.29 -12.68
N GLU A 79 9.29 6.87 -13.66
CA GLU A 79 7.95 6.29 -13.41
C GLU A 79 8.09 4.99 -12.62
N ALA A 80 9.06 4.13 -12.98
CA ALA A 80 9.31 2.90 -12.24
C ALA A 80 9.72 3.16 -10.79
N ILE A 81 10.67 4.08 -10.54
CA ILE A 81 11.07 4.47 -9.17
C ILE A 81 9.87 5.03 -8.39
N GLY A 82 9.10 5.93 -9.02
CA GLY A 82 7.95 6.55 -8.39
C GLY A 82 6.84 5.55 -8.06
N LEU A 83 6.54 4.61 -8.96
CA LEU A 83 5.57 3.52 -8.70
C LEU A 83 6.04 2.58 -7.58
N THR A 84 7.33 2.20 -7.57
CA THR A 84 7.90 1.41 -6.48
C THR A 84 7.75 2.13 -5.15
N LEU A 85 8.13 3.41 -5.07
CA LEU A 85 7.96 4.20 -3.85
C LEU A 85 6.49 4.31 -3.47
N TYR A 86 5.61 4.67 -4.41
CA TYR A 86 4.19 4.87 -4.16
C TYR A 86 3.48 3.63 -3.60
N ALA A 87 3.87 2.43 -4.05
CA ALA A 87 3.34 1.17 -3.57
C ALA A 87 4.03 0.64 -2.30
N SER A 88 5.12 1.27 -1.85
CA SER A 88 5.86 0.87 -0.66
C SER A 88 5.25 1.46 0.61
N GLU A 89 5.49 0.79 1.74
CA GLU A 89 5.08 1.32 3.04
C GLU A 89 5.70 2.71 3.31
N GLY A 90 4.87 3.63 3.80
CA GLY A 90 5.28 5.02 4.04
C GLY A 90 5.71 5.78 2.79
N LYS A 91 5.49 5.22 1.59
CA LYS A 91 5.94 5.73 0.30
C LYS A 91 7.45 5.98 0.23
N SER A 92 8.20 5.15 0.95
CA SER A 92 9.61 5.36 1.26
C SER A 92 10.43 4.09 1.04
N ASN A 93 11.67 4.24 0.60
CA ASN A 93 12.65 3.15 0.51
C ASN A 93 14.08 3.70 0.37
N THR A 94 15.07 2.83 0.57
CA THR A 94 16.46 3.15 0.21
C THR A 94 16.72 2.99 -1.29
N ALA A 95 17.72 3.71 -1.82
CA ALA A 95 18.12 3.57 -3.23
C ALA A 95 18.47 2.11 -3.61
N THR A 96 19.10 1.37 -2.69
CA THR A 96 19.46 -0.04 -2.88
C THR A 96 18.23 -0.93 -2.97
N GLN A 97 17.24 -0.75 -2.10
CA GLN A 97 15.98 -1.51 -2.14
C GLN A 97 15.19 -1.22 -3.41
N ILE A 98 15.08 0.05 -3.81
CA ILE A 98 14.40 0.43 -5.06
C ILE A 98 15.07 -0.24 -6.26
N ALA A 99 16.40 -0.22 -6.34
CA ALA A 99 17.13 -0.87 -7.43
C ALA A 99 16.88 -2.39 -7.47
N ARG A 100 16.83 -3.04 -6.30
CA ARG A 100 16.53 -4.49 -6.19
C ARG A 100 15.11 -4.79 -6.67
N LEU A 101 14.11 -4.08 -6.15
CA LEU A 101 12.70 -4.28 -6.50
C LEU A 101 12.42 -4.05 -7.99
N MET A 102 12.99 -2.98 -8.56
CA MET A 102 12.90 -2.73 -9.99
C MET A 102 13.56 -3.83 -10.82
N ALA A 103 14.73 -4.32 -10.39
CA ALA A 103 15.44 -5.39 -11.08
C ALA A 103 14.65 -6.72 -11.05
N SER A 104 13.95 -7.02 -9.96
CA SER A 104 13.04 -8.18 -9.87
C SER A 104 11.88 -8.09 -10.86
N GLY A 105 11.45 -6.88 -11.23
CA GLY A 105 10.49 -6.61 -12.31
C GLY A 105 11.12 -6.49 -13.70
N GLY A 106 12.43 -6.75 -13.85
CA GLY A 106 13.15 -6.68 -15.12
C GLY A 106 13.64 -5.27 -15.52
N ILE A 107 13.50 -4.27 -14.66
CA ILE A 107 13.89 -2.88 -14.95
C ILE A 107 15.23 -2.56 -14.26
N LYS A 108 16.30 -2.41 -15.05
CA LYS A 108 17.63 -2.03 -14.54
C LYS A 108 17.87 -0.54 -14.73
N SER A 109 18.26 0.17 -13.68
CA SER A 109 18.57 1.61 -13.78
C SER A 109 19.61 2.07 -12.75
N MET A 110 20.26 3.20 -13.02
CA MET A 110 21.12 3.90 -12.05
C MET A 110 20.28 4.69 -11.05
N VAL A 111 19.60 3.97 -10.13
CA VAL A 111 18.63 4.55 -9.20
C VAL A 111 19.16 5.75 -8.40
N PRO A 112 20.38 5.75 -7.84
CA PRO A 112 20.89 6.91 -7.09
C PRO A 112 20.93 8.20 -7.93
N ALA A 113 21.34 8.11 -9.20
CA ALA A 113 21.40 9.27 -10.09
C ALA A 113 19.99 9.78 -10.41
N ARG A 114 19.04 8.87 -10.66
CA ARG A 114 17.64 9.24 -10.92
C ARG A 114 16.95 9.85 -9.71
N LEU A 115 17.20 9.33 -8.51
CA LEU A 115 16.70 9.93 -7.27
C LEU A 115 17.22 11.34 -7.05
N ASN A 116 18.49 11.61 -7.38
CA ASN A 116 19.05 12.96 -7.31
C ASN A 116 18.32 13.92 -8.28
N GLU A 117 18.07 13.48 -9.51
CA GLU A 117 17.29 14.27 -10.49
C GLU A 117 15.84 14.47 -10.05
N MET A 118 15.19 13.45 -9.50
CA MET A 118 13.83 13.54 -8.96
C MET A 118 13.76 14.48 -7.74
N THR A 119 14.81 14.51 -6.92
CA THR A 119 14.93 15.45 -5.78
C THR A 119 14.98 16.88 -6.29
N LYS A 120 15.81 17.16 -7.31
CA LYS A 120 15.88 18.49 -7.95
C LYS A 120 14.57 18.94 -8.57
N ARG A 121 13.72 17.99 -8.99
CA ARG A 121 12.38 18.23 -9.54
C ARG A 121 11.28 18.31 -8.46
N GLY A 122 11.62 18.14 -7.19
CA GLY A 122 10.66 18.18 -6.09
C GLY A 122 9.75 16.96 -5.97
N LEU A 123 10.06 15.85 -6.66
CA LEU A 123 9.21 14.65 -6.67
C LEU A 123 9.52 13.71 -5.50
N VAL A 124 10.76 13.71 -5.01
CA VAL A 124 11.20 12.93 -3.84
C VAL A 124 12.03 13.81 -2.92
N PHE A 125 12.15 13.39 -1.67
CA PHE A 125 13.00 14.04 -0.67
C PHE A 125 13.57 12.99 0.30
N LYS A 126 14.59 13.39 1.07
CA LYS A 126 15.07 12.61 2.21
C LYS A 126 14.38 13.12 3.49
N PRO A 127 13.57 12.30 4.17
CA PRO A 127 12.93 12.71 5.42
C PRO A 127 13.95 13.04 6.53
N ASP A 128 15.05 12.30 6.56
CA ASP A 128 16.21 12.52 7.44
C ASP A 128 17.48 12.55 6.58
N PRO A 129 18.21 13.68 6.49
CA PRO A 129 19.44 13.78 5.70
C PRO A 129 20.53 12.77 6.10
N GLY A 130 20.54 12.31 7.35
CA GLY A 130 21.50 11.33 7.88
C GLY A 130 21.17 9.89 7.53
N ARG A 131 19.99 9.63 6.96
CA ARG A 131 19.55 8.27 6.62
C ARG A 131 19.44 8.05 5.10
N PRO A 132 19.51 6.78 4.64
CA PRO A 132 19.53 6.47 3.21
C PRO A 132 18.15 6.47 2.53
N GLU A 133 17.06 6.64 3.28
CA GLU A 133 15.72 6.58 2.73
C GLU A 133 15.33 7.83 1.93
N PHE A 134 14.61 7.58 0.83
CA PHE A 134 13.94 8.57 0.03
C PHE A 134 12.44 8.32 0.10
N ARG A 135 11.66 9.39 0.12
CA ARG A 135 10.20 9.37 0.14
C ARG A 135 9.62 10.25 -0.96
N LEU A 136 8.48 9.87 -1.51
CA LEU A 136 7.72 10.75 -2.40
C LEU A 136 7.27 12.01 -1.65
N THR A 137 7.38 13.18 -2.29
CA THR A 137 6.69 14.38 -1.84
C THR A 137 5.20 14.28 -2.21
N THR A 138 4.35 15.14 -1.66
CA THR A 138 2.96 15.26 -2.10
C THR A 138 2.84 15.56 -3.61
N GLN A 139 3.78 16.30 -4.18
CA GLN A 139 3.83 16.54 -5.63
C GLN A 139 4.17 15.25 -6.39
N GLY A 140 5.15 14.48 -5.90
CA GLY A 140 5.50 13.18 -6.47
C GLY A 140 4.35 12.18 -6.43
N GLU A 141 3.57 12.17 -5.34
CA GLU A 141 2.37 11.34 -5.22
C GLU A 141 1.32 11.71 -6.27
N ARG A 142 0.99 13.01 -6.39
CA ARG A 142 0.03 13.50 -7.41
C ARG A 142 0.49 13.19 -8.83
N TRP A 143 1.79 13.36 -9.11
CA TRP A 143 2.35 13.01 -10.41
C TRP A 143 2.12 11.52 -10.75
N ILE A 144 2.28 10.61 -9.78
CA ILE A 144 1.95 9.20 -9.98
C ILE A 144 0.46 9.00 -10.22
N GLU A 145 -0.39 9.62 -9.39
CA GLU A 145 -1.85 9.44 -9.44
C GLU A 145 -2.48 9.98 -10.73
N ASP A 146 -2.08 11.18 -11.13
CA ASP A 146 -2.77 11.97 -12.15
C ASP A 146 -2.16 11.79 -13.54
N GLU A 147 -0.88 11.41 -13.63
CA GLU A 147 -0.19 11.23 -14.92
C GLU A 147 0.19 9.78 -15.16
N VAL A 148 0.97 9.18 -14.26
CA VAL A 148 1.57 7.86 -14.52
C VAL A 148 0.52 6.76 -14.51
N LEU A 149 -0.32 6.69 -13.48
CA LEU A 149 -1.38 5.68 -13.38
C LEU A 149 -2.45 5.87 -14.45
N VAL A 150 -2.82 7.12 -14.76
CA VAL A 150 -3.78 7.45 -15.83
C VAL A 150 -3.26 6.97 -17.18
N LYS A 151 -2.00 7.27 -17.51
CA LYS A 151 -1.33 6.77 -18.73
C LYS A 151 -1.37 5.24 -18.79
N LEU A 152 -1.03 4.58 -17.68
CA LEU A 152 -0.98 3.11 -17.66
C LEU A 152 -2.34 2.45 -17.80
N GLN A 153 -3.39 3.08 -17.27
CA GLN A 153 -4.76 2.59 -17.39
C GLN A 153 -5.36 2.86 -18.77
N GLY A 154 -5.09 4.04 -19.35
CA GLY A 154 -5.54 4.38 -20.70
C GLY A 154 -4.94 3.47 -21.79
N ALA A 155 -3.72 2.97 -21.59
CA ALA A 155 -3.06 2.04 -22.50
C ALA A 155 -3.47 0.56 -22.31
N ARG A 156 -4.44 0.26 -21.44
CA ARG A 156 -5.06 -1.08 -21.33
C ARG A 156 -6.29 -1.26 -22.24
N GLY A 157 -6.75 -0.18 -22.88
CA GLY A 157 -7.83 -0.19 -23.86
C GLY A 157 -7.38 -0.56 -25.26
#